data_AF-A0A2P4S3Z4-F1
#
_entry.id   AF-A0A2P4S3Z4-F1
#
_cell.length_a   1.000
_cell.length_b   1.000
_cell.length_c   1.000
_cell.angle_alpha   90.00
_cell.angle_beta   90.00
_cell.angle_gamma   90.00
#
_symmetry.space_group_name_H-M   'P 1'
#
loop_
_entity.id
_entity.type
_entity.pdbx_description
1 polymer ?
#
loop_
_entity_poly.entity_id
_entity_poly.type
_entity_poly.pdbx_seq_one_letter_code
_entity_poly.pdbx_strand_id
1 'polypeptide(L)' 'MATVNAMVSEYGCNVKDILVVLGPSVGPCCYKLPHESAEEFHRIDPKCVRQFDSAAPYIDIRRAT' A
#
# COMPACT_ATOMS: atom_id res chain seq x y z
N MET A 1 3.66 8.77 1.27
CA MET A 1 3.88 10.17 0.80
C MET A 1 5.33 10.64 0.70
N ALA A 2 6.34 9.99 1.30
CA ALA A 2 7.72 10.52 1.38
C ALA A 2 8.32 11.01 0.05
N THR A 3 8.21 10.22 -1.03
CA THR A 3 8.73 10.60 -2.35
C THR A 3 8.05 11.83 -2.93
N VAL A 4 6.71 11.91 -2.85
CA VAL A 4 5.94 13.08 -3.30
C VAL A 4 6.34 14.32 -2.52
N ASN A 5 6.54 14.19 -1.20
CA ASN A 5 6.97 15.31 -0.37
C ASN A 5 8.35 15.85 -0.81
N ALA A 6 9.31 14.96 -1.09
CA ALA A 6 10.62 15.36 -1.59
C ALA A 6 10.53 16.05 -2.97
N MET A 7 9.68 15.55 -3.88
CA MET A 7 9.44 16.19 -5.18
C MET A 7 8.92 17.63 -5.01
N VAL A 8 8.03 17.85 -4.04
CA VAL A 8 7.48 19.18 -3.76
C VAL A 8 8.51 20.09 -3.07
N SER A 9 9.15 19.61 -1.99
CA SER A 9 10.02 20.45 -1.15
C SER A 9 11.37 20.74 -1.79
N GLU A 10 11.98 19.75 -2.44
CA GLU A 10 13.35 19.86 -2.95
C GLU A 10 13.41 20.24 -4.44
N TYR A 11 12.36 19.92 -5.21
CA TYR A 11 12.33 20.13 -6.65
C TYR A 11 11.22 21.08 -7.11
N GLY A 12 10.43 21.63 -6.18
CA GLY A 12 9.37 22.60 -6.48
C GLY A 12 8.24 22.03 -7.34
N CYS A 13 8.07 20.71 -7.39
CA CYS A 13 6.98 20.10 -8.14
C CYS A 13 5.63 20.51 -7.55
N ASN A 14 4.64 20.76 -8.41
CA ASN A 14 3.26 20.88 -7.98
C ASN A 14 2.63 19.49 -7.88
N VAL A 15 2.07 19.16 -6.73
CA VAL A 15 1.45 17.85 -6.47
C VAL A 15 0.37 17.47 -7.50
N LYS A 16 -0.35 18.45 -8.06
CA LYS A 16 -1.40 18.22 -9.05
C LYS A 16 -0.87 17.74 -10.40
N ASP A 17 0.41 17.96 -10.67
CA ASP A 17 1.06 17.59 -11.92
C ASP A 17 1.83 16.25 -11.80
N ILE A 18 1.82 15.62 -10.61
CA ILE A 18 2.51 14.36 -10.37
C ILE A 18 1.60 13.19 -10.75
N LEU A 19 2.04 12.43 -11.76
CA LEU A 19 1.40 11.18 -12.18
C LEU A 19 2.15 9.98 -11.58
N VAL A 20 1.39 9.02 -11.05
CA VAL A 20 1.94 7.81 -10.39
C VAL A 20 1.35 6.57 -11.04
N VAL A 21 2.22 5.59 -11.31
CA VAL A 21 1.82 4.25 -11.76
C VAL A 21 2.47 3.24 -10.83
N LEU A 22 1.68 2.25 -10.40
CA LEU A 22 2.19 1.08 -9.68
C LEU A 22 2.53 -0.01 -10.68
N GLY A 23 3.79 -0.44 -10.70
CA GLY A 23 4.25 -1.52 -11.56
C GLY A 23 3.68 -2.89 -11.17
N PRO A 24 3.97 -3.94 -11.95
CA PRO A 24 3.62 -5.31 -11.60
C PRO A 24 4.18 -5.70 -10.23
N SER A 25 3.36 -6.35 -9.41
CA SER A 25 3.72 -6.80 -8.07
C SER A 25 2.93 -8.04 -7.68
N VAL A 26 3.31 -8.67 -6.56
CA VAL A 26 2.57 -9.82 -6.04
C VAL A 26 1.12 -9.42 -5.75
N GLY A 27 0.20 -10.17 -6.32
CA GLY A 27 -1.23 -9.92 -6.14
C GLY A 27 -1.74 -10.46 -4.81
N PRO A 28 -2.88 -9.95 -4.32
CA PRO A 28 -3.61 -10.49 -3.17
C PRO A 28 -4.18 -11.91 -3.39
N CYS A 29 -3.99 -12.51 -4.57
CA CYS A 29 -4.22 -13.95 -4.76
C CYS A 29 -3.11 -14.79 -4.12
N CYS A 30 -1.90 -14.25 -4.00
CA CYS A 30 -0.70 -14.99 -3.60
C CYS A 30 0.04 -14.34 -2.42
N TYR A 31 -0.20 -13.07 -2.11
CA TYR A 31 0.46 -12.39 -1.00
C TYR A 31 -0.31 -12.59 0.31
N LYS A 32 0.24 -13.45 1.16
CA LYS A 32 -0.28 -13.75 2.50
C LYS A 32 0.76 -13.39 3.55
N LEU A 33 0.30 -12.90 4.68
CA LEU A 33 1.14 -12.61 5.84
C LEU A 33 0.53 -13.24 7.10
N PRO A 34 1.32 -13.46 8.16
CA PRO A 34 0.77 -13.74 9.49
C PRO A 34 -0.21 -12.64 9.92
N HIS A 35 -1.22 -13.01 10.72
CA HIS A 35 -2.23 -12.08 11.21
C HIS A 35 -1.65 -10.79 11.79
N GLU A 36 -0.64 -10.92 12.67
CA GLU A 36 0.04 -9.78 13.32
C GLU A 36 0.60 -8.75 12.33
N SER A 37 1.17 -9.21 11.21
CA SER A 37 1.69 -8.32 10.17
C SER A 37 0.57 -7.70 9.34
N ALA A 38 -0.54 -8.42 9.16
CA ALA A 38 -1.70 -7.93 8.42
C ALA A 38 -2.41 -6.76 9.14
N GLU A 39 -2.30 -6.67 10.46
CA GLU A 39 -2.84 -5.55 11.25
C GLU A 39 -2.26 -4.21 10.81
N GLU A 40 -0.98 -4.16 10.43
CA GLU A 40 -0.35 -2.92 9.97
C GLU A 40 -0.97 -2.42 8.67
N PHE A 41 -1.24 -3.34 7.73
CA PHE A 41 -1.92 -3.01 6.48
C PHE A 41 -3.39 -2.64 6.68
N HIS A 42 -4.06 -3.30 7.63
CA HIS A 42 -5.45 -3.00 7.98
C HIS A 42 -5.61 -1.58 8.55
N ARG A 43 -4.62 -1.10 9.31
CA ARG A 43 -4.59 0.29 9.83
C ARG A 43 -4.41 1.34 8.72
N ILE A 44 -3.80 1.00 7.58
CA ILE A 44 -3.62 1.91 6.44
C ILE A 44 -4.93 2.05 5.66
N ASP A 45 -5.47 0.93 5.17
CA ASP A 45 -6.80 0.85 4.55
C ASP A 45 -7.35 -0.57 4.81
N PRO A 46 -8.48 -0.73 5.52
CA PRO A 46 -9.11 -2.03 5.75
C PRO A 46 -9.34 -2.85 4.47
N LYS A 47 -9.54 -2.19 3.32
CA LYS A 47 -9.75 -2.85 2.02
C LYS A 47 -8.49 -3.49 1.45
N CYS A 48 -7.31 -3.21 2.01
CA CYS A 48 -6.07 -3.90 1.66
C CYS A 48 -6.07 -5.36 2.12
N VAL A 49 -6.86 -5.72 3.13
CA VAL A 49 -6.77 -7.03 3.78
C VAL A 49 -8.04 -7.84 3.55
N ARG A 50 -7.89 -9.08 3.09
CA ARG A 50 -8.98 -10.05 2.95
C ARG A 50 -8.79 -11.19 3.92
N GLN A 51 -9.92 -11.67 4.47
CA GLN A 51 -9.93 -12.71 5.50
C GLN A 51 -9.10 -12.29 6.72
N PHE A 52 -9.38 -11.09 7.24
CA PHE A 52 -8.60 -10.47 8.32
C PHE A 52 -8.44 -11.40 9.51
N ASP A 53 -9.51 -12.04 9.98
CA ASP A 53 -9.47 -12.93 11.16
C ASP A 53 -8.81 -14.30 10.90
N SER A 54 -8.24 -14.55 9.71
CA SER A 54 -7.55 -15.80 9.41
C SER A 54 -6.11 -15.79 9.94
N ALA A 55 -5.52 -16.97 10.17
CA ALA A 55 -4.11 -17.07 10.55
C ALA A 55 -3.14 -16.49 9.49
N ALA A 56 -3.58 -16.42 8.22
CA ALA A 56 -2.78 -15.91 7.11
C ALA A 56 -3.62 -15.07 6.12
N PRO A 57 -3.96 -13.81 6.47
CA PRO A 57 -4.77 -12.94 5.63
C PRO A 57 -4.08 -12.60 4.30
N TYR A 58 -4.89 -12.30 3.27
CA TYR A 58 -4.38 -11.90 1.96
C TYR A 58 -4.28 -10.38 1.86
N ILE A 59 -3.19 -9.88 1.29
CA ILE A 59 -2.86 -8.45 1.27
C ILE A 59 -2.79 -7.92 -0.17
N ASP A 60 -3.52 -6.84 -0.46
CA ASP A 60 -3.40 -6.07 -1.70
C ASP A 60 -2.51 -4.85 -1.47
N ILE A 61 -1.19 -5.04 -1.63
CA ILE A 61 -0.19 -3.99 -1.42
C ILE A 61 -0.36 -2.77 -2.34
N ARG A 62 -1.06 -2.92 -3.46
CA ARG A 62 -1.30 -1.80 -4.39
C ARG A 62 -2.31 -0.80 -3.84
N ARG A 63 -3.00 -1.14 -2.74
CA ARG A 63 -3.93 -0.25 -2.04
C ARG A 63 -3.34 0.36 -0.77
N ALA A 64 -2.13 -0.05 -0.38
CA ALA A 64 -1.48 0.35 0.86
C ALA A 64 -0.58 1.59 0.69
N THR A 65 -1.11 2.66 0.08
CA THR A 65 -0.36 3.86 -0.33
C THR A 65 -0.91 5.14 0.27
#